data_AF-A0A1S2LQU7-F1
#
_entry.id   AF-A0A1S2LQU7-F1
#
_cell.length_a   1.000
_cell.length_b   1.000
_cell.length_c   1.000
_cell.angle_alpha   90.00
_cell.angle_beta   90.00
_cell.angle_gamma   90.00
#
_symmetry.space_group_name_H-M   'P 1'
#
loop_
_entity.id
_entity.type
_entity.pdbx_description
1 polymer ?
#
loop_
_entity_poly.entity_id
_entity_poly.type
_entity_poly.pdbx_seq_one_letter_code
_entity_poly.pdbx_strand_id
1 'polypeptide(L)'
;MVIDLINKQEILLMYFREGKSQRSIAREVGVDRKTVSSYIKDYESKLEKLIEQHGSVEKGELIQSIVEKPKYQCLNRTKRVLTEEIEERIHYFLAISLTLFLTVV
;
A
#
# COMPACT_ATOMS: atom_id res chain seq x y z
N MET A 1 3.26 -12.23 6.54
CA MET A 1 4.65 -11.83 6.29
C MET A 1 4.73 -10.31 6.31
N VAL A 2 5.44 -9.74 7.28
CA VAL A 2 5.65 -8.29 7.40
C VAL A 2 6.92 -7.99 6.62
N ILE A 3 6.80 -7.17 5.58
CA ILE A 3 7.95 -6.71 4.80
C ILE A 3 8.44 -5.44 5.47
N ASP A 4 9.70 -5.44 5.89
CA ASP A 4 10.30 -4.27 6.52
C ASP A 4 10.84 -3.29 5.46
N LEU A 5 11.00 -2.01 5.83
CA LEU A 5 11.46 -0.97 4.91
C LEU A 5 12.82 -1.31 4.26
N ILE A 6 13.68 -1.98 5.02
CA ILE A 6 15.01 -2.44 4.58
C ILE A 6 14.92 -3.32 3.32
N ASN A 7 13.93 -4.22 3.28
CA ASN A 7 13.77 -5.17 2.17
C ASN A 7 13.37 -4.48 0.86
N LYS A 8 12.58 -3.39 0.93
CA LYS A 8 12.15 -2.64 -0.27
C LYS A 8 13.33 -1.92 -0.94
N GLN A 9 14.21 -1.33 -0.13
CA GLN A 9 15.39 -0.61 -0.62
C GLN A 9 16.41 -1.56 -1.25
N GLU A 10 16.64 -2.68 -0.59
CA GLU A 10 17.54 -3.73 -1.08
C GLU A 10 17.07 -4.30 -2.42
N ILE A 11 15.77 -4.56 -2.57
CA ILE A 11 15.16 -4.99 -3.84
C ILE A 11 15.46 -3.98 -4.96
N LEU A 12 15.24 -2.68 -4.72
CA LEU A 12 15.45 -1.64 -5.73
C LEU A 12 16.94 -1.51 -6.10
N LEU A 13 17.83 -1.57 -5.10
CA LEU A 13 19.28 -1.49 -5.33
C LEU A 13 19.78 -2.69 -6.16
N MET A 14 19.39 -3.90 -5.81
CA MET A 14 19.77 -5.12 -6.54
C MET A 14 19.24 -5.10 -7.99
N TYR A 15 18.06 -4.54 -8.22
CA TYR A 15 17.48 -4.46 -9.57
C TYR A 15 18.19 -3.39 -10.42
N PHE A 16 18.28 -2.15 -9.95
CA PHE A 16 18.78 -1.03 -10.75
C PHE A 16 20.31 -0.93 -10.77
N ARG A 17 20.99 -1.27 -9.69
CA ARG A 17 22.47 -1.18 -9.61
C ARG A 17 23.17 -2.46 -10.01
N GLU A 18 22.65 -3.61 -9.59
CA GLU A 18 23.29 -4.92 -9.82
C GLU A 18 22.73 -5.66 -11.04
N GLY A 19 21.61 -5.19 -11.63
CA GLY A 19 21.00 -5.80 -12.81
C GLY A 19 20.45 -7.21 -12.56
N LYS A 20 20.19 -7.57 -11.30
CA LYS A 20 19.71 -8.91 -10.94
C LYS A 20 18.29 -9.15 -11.42
N SER A 21 18.01 -10.37 -11.85
CA SER A 21 16.64 -10.76 -12.20
C SER A 21 15.73 -10.77 -10.97
N GLN A 22 14.45 -10.45 -11.15
CA GLN A 22 13.45 -10.48 -10.07
C GLN A 22 13.39 -11.83 -9.33
N ARG A 23 13.71 -12.93 -10.01
CA ARG A 23 13.76 -14.28 -9.40
C ARG A 23 14.97 -14.44 -8.49
N SER A 24 16.11 -13.86 -8.83
CA SER A 24 17.31 -13.86 -7.98
C SER A 24 17.04 -13.04 -6.72
N ILE A 25 16.52 -11.83 -6.89
CA ILE A 25 16.21 -10.91 -5.79
C ILE A 25 15.21 -11.53 -4.82
N ALA A 26 14.15 -12.19 -5.33
CA ALA A 26 13.17 -12.88 -4.50
C ALA A 26 13.80 -13.99 -3.63
N ARG A 27 14.78 -14.74 -4.19
CA ARG A 27 15.49 -15.80 -3.46
C ARG A 27 16.46 -15.25 -2.42
N GLU A 28 17.17 -14.17 -2.75
CA GLU A 28 18.17 -13.55 -1.88
C GLU A 28 17.52 -12.82 -0.70
N VAL A 29 16.49 -12.02 -0.96
CA VAL A 29 15.79 -11.22 0.07
C VAL A 29 14.70 -12.05 0.80
N GLY A 30 14.35 -13.22 0.27
CA GLY A 30 13.35 -14.12 0.87
C GLY A 30 11.91 -13.61 0.77
N VAL A 31 11.59 -12.87 -0.29
CA VAL A 31 10.26 -12.28 -0.55
C VAL A 31 9.62 -12.89 -1.77
N ASP A 32 8.28 -12.89 -1.82
CA ASP A 32 7.58 -13.39 -3.00
C ASP A 32 7.92 -12.57 -4.24
N ARG A 33 8.06 -13.25 -5.39
CA ARG A 33 8.40 -12.61 -6.67
C ARG A 33 7.39 -11.51 -7.04
N LYS A 34 6.10 -11.67 -6.70
CA LYS A 34 5.09 -10.65 -7.00
C LYS A 34 5.35 -9.38 -6.20
N THR A 35 5.84 -9.49 -4.97
CA THR A 35 6.25 -8.32 -4.16
C THR A 35 7.40 -7.57 -4.83
N VAL A 36 8.44 -8.29 -5.26
CA VAL A 36 9.58 -7.72 -6.00
C VAL A 36 9.08 -7.00 -7.26
N SER A 37 8.24 -7.65 -8.05
CA SER A 37 7.68 -7.06 -9.27
C SER A 37 6.79 -5.85 -8.98
N SER A 38 6.00 -5.86 -7.90
CA SER A 38 5.15 -4.73 -7.52
C SER A 38 6.00 -3.52 -7.17
N TYR A 39 7.05 -3.70 -6.36
CA TYR A 39 7.90 -2.59 -5.96
C TYR A 39 8.67 -1.96 -7.10
N ILE A 40 9.15 -2.75 -8.06
CA ILE A 40 9.80 -2.23 -9.27
C ILE A 40 8.81 -1.40 -10.09
N LYS A 41 7.61 -1.94 -10.37
CA LYS A 41 6.58 -1.24 -11.14
C LYS A 41 6.08 0.03 -10.45
N ASP A 42 5.87 -0.03 -9.14
CA ASP A 42 5.45 1.14 -8.35
C ASP A 42 6.50 2.25 -8.45
N TYR A 43 7.78 1.90 -8.45
CA TYR A 43 8.88 2.85 -8.60
C TYR A 43 8.96 3.43 -10.03
N GLU A 44 8.89 2.59 -11.06
CA GLU A 44 8.87 3.02 -12.47
C GLU A 44 7.69 3.94 -12.78
N SER A 45 6.48 3.60 -12.30
CA SER A 45 5.29 4.43 -12.51
C SER A 45 5.36 5.79 -11.81
N LYS A 46 6.08 5.88 -10.67
CA LYS A 46 6.35 7.16 -10.01
C LYS A 46 7.35 7.96 -10.82
N LEU A 47 8.42 7.32 -11.31
CA LEU A 47 9.40 7.95 -12.19
C LEU A 47 8.75 8.57 -13.43
N GLU A 48 7.88 7.83 -14.12
CA GLU A 48 7.15 8.32 -15.29
C GLU A 48 6.32 9.55 -14.96
N LYS A 49 5.54 9.51 -13.86
CA LYS A 49 4.73 10.66 -13.42
C LYS A 49 5.57 11.90 -13.09
N LEU A 50 6.74 11.71 -12.48
CA LEU A 50 7.64 12.82 -12.16
C LEU A 50 8.24 13.43 -13.43
N ILE A 51 8.61 12.60 -14.41
CA ILE A 51 9.10 13.05 -15.71
C ILE A 51 8.00 13.84 -16.44
N GLU A 52 6.77 13.35 -16.43
CA GLU A 52 5.61 14.04 -17.04
C GLU A 52 5.30 15.39 -16.37
N GLN A 53 5.43 15.48 -15.04
CA GLN A 53 5.06 16.68 -14.28
C GLN A 53 6.13 17.78 -14.31
N HIS A 54 7.42 17.41 -14.24
CA HIS A 54 8.50 18.38 -14.01
C HIS A 54 9.51 18.46 -15.16
N GLY A 55 9.37 17.65 -16.23
CA GLY A 55 10.25 17.66 -17.41
C GLY A 55 11.71 17.24 -17.15
N SER A 56 12.11 17.13 -15.89
CA SER A 56 13.39 16.65 -15.41
C SER A 56 13.22 15.97 -14.05
N VAL A 57 14.09 15.01 -13.78
CA VAL A 57 14.02 14.14 -12.62
C VAL A 57 14.58 14.87 -11.39
N GLU A 58 13.70 15.46 -10.58
CA GLU A 58 14.02 15.98 -9.24
C GLU A 58 14.49 14.81 -8.35
N LYS A 59 15.81 14.67 -8.18
CA LYS A 59 16.44 13.54 -7.44
C LYS A 59 15.95 13.41 -5.99
N GLY A 60 15.48 14.50 -5.38
CA GLY A 60 14.98 14.52 -4.01
C GLY A 60 13.72 13.68 -3.81
N GLU A 61 12.75 13.78 -4.72
CA GLU A 61 11.48 13.05 -4.63
C GLU A 61 11.67 11.54 -4.86
N LEU A 62 12.62 11.19 -5.70
CA LEU A 62 13.09 9.82 -5.91
C LEU A 62 13.65 9.19 -4.65
N ILE A 63 14.56 9.90 -3.97
CA ILE A 63 15.15 9.46 -2.70
C ILE A 63 14.04 9.26 -1.66
N GLN A 64 13.06 10.17 -1.62
CA GLN A 64 11.95 10.06 -0.69
C GLN A 64 11.10 8.80 -0.95
N SER A 65 10.82 8.46 -2.21
CA SER A 65 10.07 7.25 -2.57
C SER A 65 10.76 5.92 -2.15
N ILE A 66 12.09 5.95 -2.05
CA ILE A 66 12.96 4.84 -1.63
C ILE A 66 13.00 4.74 -0.10
N VAL A 67 13.03 5.88 0.60
CA VAL A 67 13.08 5.96 2.07
C VAL A 67 11.71 5.71 2.71
N GLU A 68 10.62 5.91 1.97
CA GLU A 68 9.27 5.79 2.50
C GLU A 68 8.85 4.33 2.75
N LYS A 69 8.25 4.11 3.94
CA LYS A 69 7.80 2.80 4.41
C LYS A 69 6.80 2.17 3.43
N PRO A 70 6.90 0.85 3.14
CA PRO A 70 5.89 0.17 2.33
C PRO A 70 4.50 0.32 2.96
N LYS A 71 3.55 0.86 2.19
CA LYS A 71 2.16 1.03 2.62
C LYS A 71 1.30 -0.12 2.08
N TYR A 72 0.51 -0.74 2.94
CA TYR A 72 -0.44 -1.77 2.52
C TYR A 72 -1.59 -1.14 1.72
N GLN A 73 -1.83 -1.65 0.50
CA GLN A 73 -2.96 -1.24 -0.33
C GLN A 73 -4.23 -1.98 0.12
N CYS A 74 -5.22 -1.23 0.60
CA CYS A 74 -6.53 -1.76 1.01
C CYS A 74 -7.65 -1.46 -0.01
N LEU A 75 -7.32 -0.86 -1.17
CA LEU A 75 -8.29 -0.27 -2.10
C LEU A 75 -9.30 -1.27 -2.68
N ASN A 76 -8.89 -2.52 -2.91
CA ASN A 76 -9.77 -3.55 -3.49
C ASN A 76 -10.61 -4.28 -2.44
N ARG A 77 -10.51 -3.91 -1.16
CA ARG A 77 -11.31 -4.56 -0.10
C ARG A 77 -12.68 -3.91 -0.04
N THR A 78 -13.68 -4.61 -0.53
CA THR A 78 -15.08 -4.24 -0.33
C THR A 78 -15.59 -4.82 0.99
N LYS A 79 -16.51 -4.12 1.65
CA LYS A 79 -17.18 -4.61 2.86
C LYS A 79 -18.15 -5.73 2.47
N ARG A 80 -17.69 -6.97 2.40
CA ARG A 80 -18.54 -8.12 2.00
C ARG A 80 -19.77 -8.33 2.89
N VAL A 81 -19.67 -7.98 4.17
CA VAL A 81 -20.70 -8.23 5.18
C VAL A 81 -21.56 -7.00 5.45
N LEU A 82 -21.12 -5.79 5.10
CA LEU A 82 -21.89 -4.56 5.34
C LEU A 82 -22.77 -4.29 4.11
N THR A 83 -23.91 -4.98 4.04
CA THR A 83 -24.98 -4.64 3.09
C THR A 83 -25.76 -3.43 3.61
N GLU A 84 -26.48 -2.75 2.72
CA GLU A 84 -27.31 -1.58 3.04
C GLU A 84 -28.33 -1.93 4.15
N GLU A 85 -28.96 -3.11 4.07
CA GLU A 85 -29.85 -3.64 5.13
C GLU A 85 -29.18 -3.78 6.50
N ILE A 86 -27.91 -4.18 6.52
CA ILE A 86 -27.15 -4.35 7.77
C ILE A 86 -26.75 -2.98 8.31
N GLU A 87 -26.40 -2.04 7.43
CA GLU A 87 -26.10 -0.66 7.80
C GLU A 87 -27.34 0.04 8.41
N GLU A 88 -28.50 -0.11 7.78
CA GLU A 88 -29.78 0.37 8.32
C GLU A 88 -30.11 -0.24 9.69
N ARG A 89 -29.91 -1.55 9.85
CA ARG A 89 -30.08 -2.22 11.16
C ARG A 89 -29.14 -1.67 12.22
N ILE A 90 -27.88 -1.43 11.89
CA ILE A 90 -26.91 -0.82 12.81
C ILE A 90 -27.39 0.57 13.24
N HIS A 91 -27.83 1.40 12.29
CA HIS A 91 -28.37 2.72 12.58
C HIS A 91 -29.65 2.67 13.42
N TYR A 92 -30.54 1.72 13.15
CA TYR A 92 -31.76 1.49 13.92
C TYR A 92 -31.47 1.13 15.38
N PHE A 93 -30.55 0.19 15.62
CA PHE A 93 -30.17 -0.18 17.00
C PHE A 93 -29.43 0.94 17.72
N LEU A 94 -28.59 1.72 17.02
CA LEU A 94 -27.96 2.91 17.59
C LEU A 94 -28.99 3.95 18.01
N ALA A 95 -29.95 4.26 17.15
CA ALA A 95 -31.02 5.20 17.45
C ALA A 95 -31.82 4.75 18.67
N ILE A 96 -32.28 3.49 18.71
CA ILE A 96 -33.03 2.92 19.83
C ILE A 96 -32.24 2.95 21.14
N SER A 97 -30.95 2.61 21.09
CA SER A 97 -30.11 2.63 22.29
C SER A 97 -29.97 4.03 22.87
N LEU A 98 -29.91 5.07 22.02
CA LEU A 98 -29.90 6.47 22.44
C LEU A 98 -31.25 6.89 23.04
N THR A 99 -32.36 6.51 22.42
CA THR A 99 -33.69 6.88 22.93
C THR A 99 -33.99 6.20 24.27
N LEU A 100 -33.64 4.92 24.41
CA LEU A 100 -33.77 4.18 25.67
C LEU A 100 -32.95 4.82 26.79
N PHE A 101 -31.75 5.32 26.48
CA PHE A 101 -30.90 6.00 27.46
C PHE A 101 -31.49 7.35 27.90
N LEU A 102 -32.17 8.08 27.01
CA LEU A 102 -32.82 9.36 27.30
C LEU A 102 -34.17 9.24 28.04
N THR A 103 -34.85 8.10 27.94
CA THR A 103 -36.14 7.87 28.62
C THR A 103 -36.00 7.28 30.03
N VAL A 104 -34.80 6.83 30.39
CA VAL A 104 -34.49 6.19 31.69
C VAL A 104 -33.74 7.13 32.65
N VAL A 105 -33.45 8.36 32.22
CA VAL A 105 -32.91 9.47 33.04
C VAL A 105 -33.98 10.55 33.18
#